data_AF-A0A975GHZ2-F1
#
_entry.id   AF-A0A975GHZ2-F1
#
_cell.length_a   1.000
_cell.length_b   1.000
_cell.length_c   1.000
_cell.angle_alpha   90.00
_cell.angle_beta   90.00
_cell.angle_gamma   90.00
#
_symmetry.space_group_name_H-M   'P 1'
#
loop_
_entity.id
_entity.type
_entity.pdbx_description
1 polymer ?
#
loop_
_entity_poly.entity_id
_entity_poly.type
_entity_poly.pdbx_seq_one_letter_code
_entity_poly.pdbx_strand_id
1 'polypeptide(L)' 'MARTKFHVTPDSGRISISLNKRQLKEFKKMSIEFEVSMDEILQIAVDTFIKKYQTTSIDEIDKNGIESICPGSKER' A
#
# COMPACT_ATOMS: atom_id res chain seq x y z
N MET A 1 38.12 16.58 -6.48
CA MET A 1 37.19 15.49 -6.81
C MET A 1 35.94 15.65 -5.97
N ALA A 2 34.80 15.96 -6.60
CA ALA A 2 33.54 16.20 -5.92
C ALA A 2 33.02 14.91 -5.27
N ARG A 3 32.68 14.97 -3.98
CA ARG A 3 32.03 13.87 -3.26
C ARG A 3 30.63 13.64 -3.84
N THR A 4 30.47 12.63 -4.68
CA THR A 4 29.17 12.06 -5.03
C THR A 4 28.52 11.55 -3.74
N LYS A 5 27.60 12.34 -3.18
CA LYS A 5 26.74 11.87 -2.09
C LYS A 5 25.73 10.89 -2.70
N PHE A 6 25.96 9.60 -2.53
CA PHE A 6 24.93 8.61 -2.80
C PHE A 6 23.76 8.90 -1.87
N HIS A 7 22.57 9.13 -2.43
CA HIS A 7 21.33 9.12 -1.65
C HIS A 7 21.11 7.68 -1.21
N VAL A 8 21.60 7.34 -0.01
CA VAL A 8 21.29 6.06 0.62
C VAL A 8 19.78 6.06 0.87
N THR A 9 19.06 5.15 0.23
CA THR A 9 17.66 4.92 0.58
C THR A 9 17.62 4.51 2.04
N PRO A 10 16.90 5.24 2.90
CA PRO A 10 16.85 4.91 4.32
C PRO A 10 16.20 3.53 4.52
N ASP A 11 16.68 2.78 5.50
CA ASP A 11 16.22 1.42 5.80
C ASP A 11 14.73 1.35 6.20
N SER A 12 14.15 2.48 6.62
CA SER A 12 12.73 2.60 6.93
C SER A 12 12.22 4.04 6.73
N GLY A 13 10.90 4.17 6.55
CA GLY A 13 10.21 5.45 6.42
C GLY A 13 8.88 5.42 7.18
N ARG A 14 8.35 6.60 7.51
CA ARG A 14 7.02 6.75 8.12
C ARG A 14 6.05 7.31 7.10
N ILE A 15 4.89 6.68 6.97
CA ILE A 15 3.79 7.13 6.11
C ILE A 15 2.57 7.34 7.00
N SER A 16 1.92 8.49 6.90
CA SER A 16 0.64 8.75 7.55
C SER A 16 -0.47 8.76 6.50
N ILE A 17 -1.51 7.96 6.71
CA ILE A 17 -2.72 7.96 5.87
C ILE A 17 -3.91 8.51 6.65
N SER A 18 -4.73 9.31 5.97
CA SER A 18 -5.98 9.80 6.54
C SER A 18 -7.14 8.91 6.08
N LEU A 19 -7.77 8.22 7.03
CA LEU A 19 -8.94 7.40 6.78
C LEU A 19 -10.21 8.19 7.11
N ASN A 20 -11.25 8.02 6.30
CA ASN A 20 -12.56 8.53 6.65
C ASN A 20 -13.20 7.69 7.77
N LYS A 21 -14.28 8.22 8.38
CA LYS A 21 -14.96 7.58 9.51
C LYS A 21 -15.43 6.14 9.21
N ARG A 22 -15.86 5.86 7.97
CA ARG A 22 -16.30 4.52 7.56
C ARG A 22 -15.11 3.57 7.48
N GLN A 23 -14.04 3.97 6.79
CA GLN A 23 -12.81 3.20 6.66
C GLN A 23 -12.22 2.86 8.03
N LEU A 24 -12.15 3.84 8.94
CA LEU A 24 -11.61 3.62 10.29
C LEU A 24 -12.43 2.59 11.08
N LYS A 25 -13.76 2.57 10.94
CA LYS A 25 -14.63 1.60 11.59
C LYS A 25 -14.39 0.19 11.07
N GLU A 26 -14.32 0.02 9.75
CA GLU A 26 -14.02 -1.29 9.15
C GLU A 26 -12.63 -1.77 9.54
N PHE A 27 -11.64 -0.88 9.57
CA PHE A 27 -10.28 -1.22 10.01
C PHE A 27 -10.21 -1.70 11.45
N LYS A 28 -10.95 -1.04 12.36
CA LYS A 28 -11.08 -1.49 13.75
C LYS A 28 -11.79 -2.83 13.86
N LYS A 29 -12.83 -3.06 13.07
CA LYS A 29 -13.55 -4.32 13.04
C LYS A 29 -12.64 -5.47 12.60
N MET A 30 -11.86 -5.28 11.54
CA MET A 30 -10.86 -6.26 11.08
C MET A 30 -9.81 -6.55 12.16
N SER A 31 -9.32 -5.53 12.88
CA SER A 31 -8.38 -5.71 13.99
C SER A 31 -8.94 -6.60 15.11
N ILE A 32 -10.23 -6.47 15.41
CA ILE A 32 -10.90 -7.34 16.39
C ILE A 32 -11.10 -8.75 15.84
N GLU A 33 -11.59 -8.88 14.60
CA GLU A 33 -11.90 -10.18 13.99
C GLU A 33 -10.67 -11.06 13.77
N PHE A 34 -9.54 -10.44 13.43
CA PHE A 34 -8.29 -11.15 13.16
C PHE A 34 -7.35 -11.22 14.38
N GLU A 35 -7.75 -10.68 15.53
CA GLU A 35 -6.95 -10.64 16.77
C GLU A 35 -5.53 -10.05 16.57
N VAL A 36 -5.40 -9.08 15.68
CA VAL A 36 -4.13 -8.41 15.37
C VAL A 36 -4.26 -6.91 15.53
N SER A 37 -3.13 -6.23 15.75
CA SER A 37 -3.11 -4.78 15.87
C SER A 37 -3.46 -4.09 14.54
N MET A 38 -3.98 -2.86 14.61
CA MET A 38 -4.25 -2.06 13.41
C MET A 38 -2.96 -1.78 12.61
N ASP A 39 -1.82 -1.65 13.28
CA ASP A 39 -0.53 -1.42 12.63
C ASP A 39 -0.09 -2.64 11.81
N GLU A 40 -0.30 -3.86 12.33
CA GLU A 40 -0.02 -5.10 11.61
C GLU A 40 -0.93 -5.28 10.39
N ILE A 41 -2.23 -4.98 10.52
CA ILE A 41 -3.14 -5.01 9.37
C ILE A 41 -2.68 -4.03 8.30
N LEU A 42 -2.24 -2.83 8.71
CA LEU A 42 -1.75 -1.83 7.77
C LEU A 42 -0.48 -2.31 7.06
N GLN A 43 0.46 -2.92 7.80
CA GLN A 43 1.67 -3.49 7.24
C GLN A 43 1.34 -4.60 6.23
N ILE A 44 0.43 -5.51 6.57
CA ILE A 44 -0.03 -6.60 5.69
C ILE A 44 -0.67 -6.03 4.42
N ALA A 45 -1.50 -4.98 4.55
CA ALA A 45 -2.14 -4.34 3.41
C ALA A 45 -1.10 -3.73 2.45
N VAL A 46 -0.09 -3.05 2.99
CA VAL A 46 1.02 -2.47 2.20
C VAL A 46 1.82 -3.56 1.51
N ASP A 47 2.23 -4.60 2.24
CA ASP A 47 3.02 -5.71 1.68
C ASP A 47 2.26 -6.46 0.58
N THR A 48 0.95 -6.66 0.78
CA THR A 48 0.08 -7.30 -0.21
C THR A 48 -0.04 -6.45 -1.46
N PHE A 49 -0.17 -5.14 -1.32
CA PHE A 49 -0.24 -4.21 -2.44
C PHE A 49 1.07 -4.17 -3.23
N ILE A 50 2.21 -4.12 -2.55
CA ILE A 50 3.55 -4.15 -3.19
C ILE A 50 3.76 -5.49 -3.92
N LYS A 51 3.45 -6.62 -3.28
CA LYS A 51 3.53 -7.93 -3.93
C LYS A 51 2.69 -7.97 -5.19
N LYS A 52 1.45 -7.47 -5.13
CA LYS A 52 0.57 -7.41 -6.29
C LYS A 52 1.19 -6.59 -7.41
N TYR A 53 1.66 -5.37 -7.11
CA TYR A 53 2.36 -4.50 -8.06
C TYR A 53 3.57 -5.21 -8.71
N GLN A 54 4.39 -5.93 -7.93
CA GLN A 54 5.56 -6.65 -8.44
C GLN A 54 5.21 -7.86 -9.30
N THR A 55 4.05 -8.48 -9.06
CA THR A 55 3.58 -9.65 -9.83
C THR A 55 2.78 -9.29 -11.07
N THR A 56 2.25 -8.07 -11.16
CA THR A 56 1.51 -7.59 -12.35
C THR A 56 2.50 -7.25 -13.46
N SER A 57 2.19 -7.65 -14.70
CA SER A 57 3.09 -7.35 -15.82
C SER A 57 3.13 -5.85 -16.12
N ILE A 58 4.30 -5.36 -16.52
CA ILE A 58 4.48 -3.93 -16.86
C ILE A 58 3.54 -3.55 -18.01
N ASP A 59 3.35 -4.41 -19.00
CA ASP A 59 2.42 -4.21 -20.11
C ASP A 59 0.95 -4.03 -19.65
N GLU A 60 0.53 -4.73 -18.60
CA GLU A 60 -0.81 -4.57 -18.03
C GLU A 60 -0.94 -3.28 -17.21
N ILE A 61 0.11 -2.90 -16.47
CA ILE A 61 0.15 -1.64 -15.72
C ILE A 61 0.15 -0.46 -16.69
N ASP A 62 0.94 -0.49 -17.76
CA ASP A 62 1.02 0.60 -18.73
C ASP A 62 -0.31 0.81 -19.48
N LYS A 63 -1.05 -0.27 -19.76
CA LYS A 63 -2.34 -0.20 -20.45
C LYS A 63 -3.50 0.18 -19.54
N ASN A 64 -3.57 -0.39 -18.34
CA ASN A 64 -4.75 -0.29 -17.47
C ASN A 64 -4.50 0.53 -16.20
N GLY A 65 -3.28 1.00 -15.96
CA GLY A 65 -2.91 1.80 -14.80
C GLY A 65 -3.27 1.10 -13.50
N ILE A 66 -3.88 1.85 -12.57
CA ILE A 66 -4.32 1.33 -11.28
C ILE A 66 -5.35 0.20 -11.40
N GLU A 67 -6.08 0.09 -12.51
CA GLU A 67 -7.10 -0.96 -12.70
C GLU A 67 -6.49 -2.36 -12.84
N SER A 68 -5.23 -2.44 -13.29
CA SER A 68 -4.48 -3.70 -13.30
C SER A 68 -4.25 -4.27 -11.88
N ILE A 69 -4.25 -3.40 -10.87
CA ILE A 69 -4.00 -3.75 -9.46
C ILE A 69 -5.29 -3.71 -8.63
N CYS A 70 -6.21 -2.80 -8.92
CA CYS A 70 -7.48 -2.62 -8.24
C CYS A 70 -8.65 -2.53 -9.26
N PRO A 71 -9.08 -3.68 -9.81
CA PRO A 71 -10.22 -3.73 -10.72
C PRO A 71 -11.49 -3.30 -9.95
N GLY A 72 -12.12 -2.19 -10.37
CA GLY A 72 -13.31 -1.61 -9.72
C GLY A 72 -13.21 -0.14 -9.30
N SER A 73 -12.07 0.53 -9.53
CA SER A 73 -11.86 1.92 -9.09
C SER A 73 -12.63 2.99 -9.88
N LYS A 74 -13.39 2.62 -10.93
CA LYS A 74 -14.17 3.53 -11.80
C LYS A 74 -15.66 3.67 -11.46
N GLU A 75 -16.19 2.98 -10.45
CA GLU A 75 -17.57 3.25 -9.99
C GLU A 75 -17.60 4.43 -9.01
N ARG A 76 -17.19 5.62 -9.47
CA ARG A 76 -17.54 6.93 -8.88
C ARG A 76 -17.52 8.03 -9.93
#